data_AF-B8M612-F1
#
_entry.id   AF-B8M612-F1
#
_cell.length_a   1.000
_cell.length_b   1.000
_cell.length_c   1.000
_cell.angle_alpha   90.00
_cell.angle_beta   90.00
_cell.angle_gamma   90.00
#
_symmetry.space_group_name_H-M   'P 1'
#
loop_
_entity.id
_entity.type
_entity.pdbx_description
1 polymer ?
#
loop_
_entity_poly.entity_id
_entity_poly.type
_entity_poly.pdbx_seq_one_letter_code
_entity_poly.pdbx_strand_id
1 'polypeptide(L)'
;MFETLGTDFFKNVDTPKFVSNLGNSNRAIYQVMELPNRPATENIALEAGQQTRQLIPRPLSNKSNALSGDKISQIGRYLRLGWKCEAIASACNVSRATIFRYQSNLLWYGSLRKPAYRSLGRARKLSQADEDAVFEYLLHESWRQQDEVRSWLYYERGVDVSVPTISRLFKRRKWSRKQLKRISLNRSEPLRRAYLDDIRQFAADDLIFLDESIFNEKTGWRRHAYAPIGDDAEIDADINWGKTWSICAAMTLEGYLPCTGIKDGYYSTGDFADWLETKLIPALSQIHQFPMVIVLDNVKIHTREHVSQIIESAGHLIRYLPPYSPNYNPIELTFSVLKSWMKRNWIFLRETCSNYGEFIHLSIQQSRCDRFARKHFKHAGNGVYIEEKELIEFH
;
A
#
# COMPACT_ATOMS: atom_id res chain seq x y z
N MET A 1 14.24 -61.20 7.71
CA MET A 1 13.77 -62.56 7.37
C MET A 1 12.27 -62.44 7.10
N PHE A 2 11.86 -62.61 5.82
CA PHE A 2 10.49 -62.65 5.24
C PHE A 2 9.60 -61.39 5.44
N GLU A 3 9.20 -60.58 4.45
CA GLU A 3 8.72 -60.73 3.06
C GLU A 3 7.25 -61.21 2.90
N THR A 4 6.42 -60.29 2.37
CA THR A 4 5.22 -60.43 1.51
C THR A 4 3.95 -61.18 1.94
N LEU A 5 2.80 -60.51 1.70
CA LEU A 5 1.53 -60.92 1.04
C LEU A 5 0.46 -59.91 1.52
N GLY A 6 -0.37 -59.20 0.74
CA GLY A 6 -0.91 -59.44 -0.60
C GLY A 6 -2.45 -59.60 -0.50
N THR A 7 -3.21 -58.63 -1.06
CA THR A 7 -4.62 -58.71 -1.53
C THR A 7 -5.73 -58.95 -0.50
N ASP A 8 -6.99 -58.53 -0.60
CA ASP A 8 -7.80 -57.62 -1.45
C ASP A 8 -9.19 -57.60 -0.78
N PHE A 9 -9.86 -56.45 -0.65
CA PHE A 9 -11.34 -56.40 -0.53
C PHE A 9 -11.86 -55.00 -0.96
N PHE A 10 -12.28 -54.92 -2.23
CA PHE A 10 -13.38 -54.15 -2.87
C PHE A 10 -14.11 -53.02 -2.07
N LYS A 11 -14.65 -51.91 -2.63
CA LYS A 11 -15.04 -51.50 -3.98
C LYS A 11 -15.45 -50.00 -3.99
N ASN A 12 -15.16 -49.34 -5.10
CA ASN A 12 -15.97 -48.39 -5.89
C ASN A 12 -16.67 -47.16 -5.25
N VAL A 13 -16.21 -45.96 -5.63
CA VAL A 13 -17.07 -44.93 -6.26
C VAL A 13 -16.29 -44.24 -7.37
N ASP A 14 -16.88 -44.24 -8.57
CA ASP A 14 -16.35 -43.75 -9.84
C ASP A 14 -16.22 -42.22 -9.92
N THR A 15 -15.12 -41.73 -10.48
CA THR A 15 -15.03 -40.39 -11.11
C THR A 15 -14.44 -40.54 -12.53
N PRO A 16 -15.15 -40.17 -13.60
CA PRO A 16 -14.63 -40.32 -14.96
C PRO A 16 -13.64 -39.20 -15.29
N LYS A 17 -12.45 -39.62 -15.72
CA LYS A 17 -11.46 -38.82 -16.44
C LYS A 17 -12.04 -38.44 -17.80
N PHE A 18 -11.96 -37.17 -18.19
CA PHE A 18 -12.12 -36.78 -19.60
C PHE A 18 -10.82 -36.24 -20.17
N VAL A 19 -10.45 -36.89 -21.26
CA VAL A 19 -9.25 -36.76 -22.09
C VAL A 19 -9.44 -35.63 -23.09
N SER A 20 -8.35 -34.94 -23.37
CA SER A 20 -8.17 -33.99 -24.47
C SER A 20 -8.43 -34.61 -25.84
N ASN A 21 -9.17 -33.92 -26.72
CA ASN A 21 -8.76 -33.83 -28.13
C ASN A 21 -9.48 -32.73 -28.92
N LEU A 22 -8.70 -32.13 -29.81
CA LEU A 22 -9.02 -31.12 -30.82
C LEU A 22 -10.07 -31.58 -31.84
N GLY A 23 -10.76 -30.63 -32.47
CA GLY A 23 -11.36 -30.87 -33.78
C GLY A 23 -12.47 -29.91 -34.20
N ASN A 24 -12.15 -29.02 -35.13
CA ASN A 24 -13.05 -28.23 -35.98
C ASN A 24 -14.40 -28.87 -36.33
N SER A 25 -15.44 -28.02 -36.46
CA SER A 25 -16.36 -27.88 -37.62
C SER A 25 -17.85 -27.68 -37.24
N ASN A 26 -18.55 -26.97 -38.14
CA ASN A 26 -20.01 -26.75 -38.28
C ASN A 26 -20.59 -25.57 -37.46
N ARG A 27 -21.03 -24.44 -38.04
CA ARG A 27 -21.86 -24.12 -39.23
C ARG A 27 -23.35 -24.44 -39.00
N ALA A 28 -24.16 -23.37 -39.09
CA ALA A 28 -25.62 -23.25 -39.06
C ALA A 28 -26.28 -23.56 -37.69
N ILE A 29 -27.20 -22.74 -37.17
CA ILE A 29 -28.51 -22.42 -37.75
C ILE A 29 -28.92 -20.98 -37.42
N TYR A 30 -29.30 -20.23 -38.46
CA TYR A 30 -30.03 -18.98 -38.34
C TYR A 30 -31.48 -19.28 -37.99
N GLN A 31 -31.99 -18.68 -36.92
CA GLN A 31 -33.42 -18.51 -36.72
C GLN A 31 -33.68 -17.06 -36.33
N VAL A 32 -34.20 -16.31 -37.29
CA VAL A 32 -34.66 -14.93 -37.17
C VAL A 32 -35.90 -14.95 -36.28
N MET A 33 -35.83 -14.33 -35.10
CA MET A 33 -37.01 -14.00 -34.29
C MET A 33 -37.14 -12.48 -34.23
N GLU A 34 -38.26 -12.00 -34.76
CA GLU A 34 -38.67 -10.61 -34.91
C GLU A 34 -38.84 -9.92 -33.55
N LEU A 35 -38.38 -8.67 -33.48
CA LEU A 35 -38.53 -7.79 -32.32
C LEU A 35 -39.96 -7.21 -32.26
N PRO A 36 -40.66 -7.24 -31.11
CA PRO A 36 -41.88 -6.48 -30.94
C PRO A 36 -41.59 -5.01 -30.59
N ASN A 37 -42.37 -4.13 -31.22
CA ASN A 37 -42.37 -2.67 -31.08
C ASN A 37 -42.61 -2.19 -29.62
N ARG A 38 -41.87 -1.14 -29.23
CA ARG A 38 -42.09 -0.36 -28.00
C ARG A 38 -43.42 0.41 -28.05
N PRO A 39 -44.25 0.41 -26.99
CA PRO A 39 -45.25 1.45 -26.79
C PRO A 39 -44.62 2.67 -26.10
N ALA A 40 -45.06 3.85 -26.53
CA ALA A 40 -44.78 5.12 -25.86
C ALA A 40 -45.46 5.15 -24.48
N THR A 41 -44.74 5.59 -23.46
CA THR A 41 -45.31 5.95 -22.16
C THR A 41 -44.83 7.35 -21.79
N GLU A 42 -45.80 8.25 -21.71
CA GLU A 42 -45.71 9.56 -21.08
C GLU A 42 -45.38 9.38 -19.59
N ASN A 43 -44.44 10.19 -19.08
CA ASN A 43 -44.17 10.27 -17.65
C ASN A 43 -44.56 11.65 -17.12
N ILE A 44 -45.61 11.62 -16.30
CA ILE A 44 -45.89 12.55 -15.21
C ILE A 44 -44.77 12.39 -14.17
N ALA A 45 -44.20 13.49 -13.66
CA ALA A 45 -43.81 13.63 -12.25
C ALA A 45 -43.02 14.92 -11.95
N LEU A 46 -43.64 15.72 -11.07
CA LEU A 46 -43.10 16.24 -9.80
C LEU A 46 -41.99 17.32 -9.80
N GLU A 47 -42.41 18.43 -9.20
CA GLU A 47 -41.64 19.51 -8.61
C GLU A 47 -40.64 19.00 -7.56
N ALA A 48 -39.40 19.48 -7.64
CA ALA A 48 -38.46 19.48 -6.52
C ALA A 48 -37.59 20.75 -6.57
N GLY A 49 -37.54 21.43 -5.44
CA GLY A 49 -37.07 22.82 -5.27
C GLY A 49 -35.62 23.08 -5.67
N GLN A 50 -35.44 24.25 -6.29
CA GLN A 50 -34.14 24.81 -6.65
C GLN A 50 -33.46 25.45 -5.42
N GLN A 51 -32.40 24.80 -4.92
CA GLN A 51 -31.34 25.52 -4.19
C GLN A 51 -30.20 25.82 -5.17
N THR A 52 -30.12 27.07 -5.64
CA THR A 52 -29.04 27.54 -6.50
C THR A 52 -27.76 27.74 -5.68
N ARG A 53 -26.81 26.80 -5.77
CA ARG A 53 -25.43 27.00 -5.31
C ARG A 53 -24.75 28.05 -6.20
N GLN A 54 -24.28 29.14 -5.59
CA GLN A 54 -23.54 30.21 -6.27
C GLN A 54 -22.28 29.65 -6.95
N LEU A 55 -22.20 29.85 -8.27
CA LEU A 55 -21.06 29.47 -9.12
C LEU A 55 -20.00 30.57 -9.06
N ILE A 56 -18.84 30.28 -8.47
CA ILE A 56 -17.67 31.17 -8.52
C ILE A 56 -17.00 31.03 -9.90
N PRO A 57 -16.81 32.11 -10.70
CA PRO A 57 -16.11 32.04 -11.98
C PRO A 57 -14.59 31.81 -11.79
N ARG A 58 -14.01 30.91 -12.60
CA ARG A 58 -12.55 30.78 -12.76
C ARG A 58 -12.02 31.74 -13.84
N PRO A 59 -10.77 32.24 -13.74
CA PRO A 59 -10.13 32.99 -14.81
C PRO A 59 -9.78 32.06 -16.00
N LEU A 60 -9.92 32.56 -17.22
CA LEU A 60 -9.85 31.78 -18.45
C LEU A 60 -8.46 31.81 -19.12
N SER A 61 -8.13 30.63 -19.62
CA SER A 61 -7.07 30.26 -20.57
C SER A 61 -7.02 31.12 -21.83
N ASN A 62 -5.78 31.44 -22.25
CA ASN A 62 -5.43 32.15 -23.48
C ASN A 62 -5.76 31.31 -24.73
N LYS A 63 -6.75 31.75 -25.52
CA LYS A 63 -6.87 31.40 -26.95
C LYS A 63 -6.57 32.65 -27.79
N SER A 64 -5.68 32.50 -28.77
CA SER A 64 -4.99 33.56 -29.54
C SER A 64 -5.85 34.48 -30.43
N ASN A 65 -7.19 34.38 -30.40
CA ASN A 65 -8.12 35.26 -31.12
C ASN A 65 -9.15 35.96 -30.20
N ALA A 66 -8.94 35.93 -28.88
CA ALA A 66 -9.82 36.63 -27.94
C ALA A 66 -9.47 38.12 -27.87
N LEU A 67 -10.46 39.00 -27.95
CA LEU A 67 -10.29 40.43 -27.65
C LEU A 67 -9.61 40.61 -26.28
N SER A 68 -8.68 41.55 -26.17
CA SER A 68 -8.03 41.89 -24.91
C SER A 68 -9.06 42.32 -23.85
N GLY A 69 -8.76 42.05 -22.58
CA GLY A 69 -9.63 42.40 -21.45
C GLY A 69 -10.01 43.89 -21.45
N ASP A 70 -9.06 44.76 -21.76
CA ASP A 70 -9.25 46.21 -21.78
C ASP A 70 -10.22 46.66 -22.86
N LYS A 71 -10.12 46.08 -24.06
CA LYS A 71 -11.08 46.37 -25.15
C LYS A 71 -12.49 45.92 -24.79
N ILE A 72 -12.64 44.78 -24.13
CA ILE A 72 -13.96 44.29 -23.68
C ILE A 72 -14.55 45.23 -22.63
N SER A 73 -13.74 45.70 -21.68
CA SER A 73 -14.16 46.68 -20.67
C SER A 73 -14.58 48.01 -21.29
N GLN A 74 -13.84 48.48 -22.30
CA GLN A 74 -14.15 49.71 -23.03
C GLN A 74 -15.47 49.60 -23.80
N ILE A 75 -15.68 48.50 -24.52
CA ILE A 75 -16.96 48.19 -25.18
C ILE A 75 -18.11 48.18 -24.16
N GLY A 76 -17.89 47.53 -23.01
CA GLY A 76 -18.84 47.50 -21.91
C GLY A 76 -19.23 48.87 -21.38
N ARG A 77 -18.26 49.77 -21.24
CA ARG A 77 -18.49 51.14 -20.80
C ARG A 77 -19.33 51.91 -21.82
N TYR A 78 -18.98 51.86 -23.11
CA TYR A 78 -19.73 52.57 -24.14
C TYR A 78 -21.17 52.06 -24.30
N LEU A 79 -21.38 50.73 -24.23
CA LEU A 79 -22.73 50.15 -24.26
C LEU A 79 -23.59 50.62 -23.08
N ARG A 80 -23.02 50.71 -21.87
CA ARG A 80 -23.74 51.22 -20.68
C ARG A 80 -24.01 52.72 -20.73
N LEU A 81 -23.16 53.48 -21.41
CA LEU A 81 -23.33 54.91 -21.65
C LEU A 81 -24.28 55.22 -22.83
N GLY A 82 -24.89 54.20 -23.45
CA GLY A 82 -25.90 54.38 -24.50
C GLY A 82 -25.34 54.76 -25.88
N TRP A 83 -24.05 54.53 -26.14
CA TRP A 83 -23.47 54.81 -27.45
C TRP A 83 -24.03 53.88 -28.53
N LYS A 84 -24.19 54.40 -29.76
CA LYS A 84 -24.65 53.60 -30.91
C LYS A 84 -23.59 52.56 -31.30
N CYS A 85 -24.04 51.36 -31.66
CA CYS A 85 -23.17 50.21 -31.97
C CYS A 85 -22.17 50.49 -33.09
N GLU A 86 -22.52 51.34 -34.07
CA GLU A 86 -21.65 51.78 -35.15
C GLU A 86 -20.47 52.62 -34.64
N ALA A 87 -20.75 53.55 -33.72
CA ALA A 87 -19.73 54.43 -33.14
C ALA A 87 -18.77 53.64 -32.24
N ILE A 88 -19.30 52.67 -31.48
CA ILE A 88 -18.50 51.76 -30.64
C ILE A 88 -17.59 50.88 -31.49
N ALA A 89 -18.12 50.33 -32.59
CA ALA A 89 -17.36 49.47 -33.51
C ALA A 89 -16.15 50.21 -34.10
N SER A 90 -16.35 51.46 -34.56
CA SER A 90 -15.27 52.32 -35.06
C SER A 90 -14.28 52.72 -33.96
N ALA A 91 -14.76 53.13 -32.78
CA ALA A 91 -13.90 53.60 -31.68
C ALA A 91 -13.03 52.49 -31.07
N CYS A 92 -13.55 51.26 -30.97
CA CYS A 92 -12.80 50.13 -30.42
C CYS A 92 -12.06 49.31 -31.51
N ASN A 93 -12.20 49.69 -32.78
CA ASN A 93 -11.69 48.98 -33.96
C ASN A 93 -12.06 47.49 -33.95
N VAL A 94 -13.36 47.20 -33.89
CA VAL A 94 -13.93 45.85 -33.81
C VAL A 94 -15.16 45.74 -34.71
N SER A 95 -15.50 44.54 -35.16
CA SER A 95 -16.65 44.35 -36.05
C SER A 95 -17.98 44.67 -35.35
N ARG A 96 -18.95 45.22 -36.11
CA ARG A 96 -20.32 45.47 -35.63
C ARG A 96 -20.95 44.22 -35.02
N ALA A 97 -20.74 43.05 -35.64
CA ALA A 97 -21.21 41.75 -35.13
C ALA A 97 -20.67 41.43 -33.72
N THR A 98 -19.44 41.86 -33.41
CA THR A 98 -18.86 41.68 -32.07
C THR A 98 -19.57 42.57 -31.04
N ILE A 99 -19.87 43.82 -31.40
CA ILE A 99 -20.63 44.74 -30.53
C ILE A 99 -22.05 44.24 -30.29
N PHE A 100 -22.76 43.82 -31.34
CA PHE A 100 -24.10 43.22 -31.20
C PHE A 100 -24.07 41.98 -30.31
N ARG A 101 -23.06 41.11 -30.44
CA ARG A 101 -22.90 39.96 -29.54
C ARG A 101 -22.71 40.38 -28.09
N TYR A 102 -21.90 41.41 -27.82
CA TYR A 102 -21.68 41.91 -26.46
C TYR A 102 -22.91 42.62 -25.89
N GLN A 103 -23.64 43.38 -26.70
CA GLN A 103 -24.90 44.00 -26.34
C GLN A 103 -25.95 42.94 -26.00
N SER A 104 -26.12 41.93 -26.87
CA SER A 104 -27.01 40.79 -26.62
C SER A 104 -26.60 40.03 -25.35
N ASN A 105 -25.31 39.76 -25.14
CA ASN A 105 -24.87 39.11 -23.90
C ASN A 105 -25.20 39.94 -22.65
N LEU A 106 -25.00 41.26 -22.71
CA LEU A 106 -25.30 42.16 -21.60
C LEU A 106 -26.80 42.20 -21.30
N LEU A 107 -27.65 42.19 -22.33
CA LEU A 107 -29.11 42.13 -22.20
C LEU A 107 -29.58 40.79 -21.62
N TRP A 108 -29.06 39.66 -22.13
CA TRP A 108 -29.54 38.33 -21.74
C TRP A 108 -28.93 37.78 -20.44
N TYR A 109 -27.68 38.13 -20.12
CA TYR A 109 -26.93 37.53 -19.01
C TYR A 109 -26.46 38.55 -17.96
N GLY A 110 -26.67 39.86 -18.17
CA GLY A 110 -26.10 40.91 -17.31
C GLY A 110 -24.57 41.04 -17.39
N SER A 111 -23.91 40.24 -18.24
CA SER A 111 -22.47 40.20 -18.41
C SER A 111 -22.08 40.22 -19.89
N LEU A 112 -20.98 40.89 -20.21
CA LEU A 112 -20.45 40.94 -21.59
C LEU A 112 -20.02 39.55 -22.09
N ARG A 113 -19.69 38.63 -21.19
CA ARG A 113 -19.37 37.24 -21.52
C ARG A 113 -20.57 36.36 -21.21
N LYS A 114 -20.92 35.46 -22.13
CA LYS A 114 -21.89 34.39 -21.88
C LYS A 114 -21.38 33.48 -20.74
N PRO A 115 -22.21 33.12 -19.75
CA PRO A 115 -21.85 32.13 -18.73
C PRO A 115 -21.38 30.82 -19.38
N ALA A 116 -20.27 30.26 -18.90
CA ALA A 116 -19.78 28.99 -19.39
C ALA A 116 -20.66 27.85 -18.84
N TYR A 117 -21.55 27.31 -19.67
CA TYR A 117 -22.16 26.02 -19.37
C TYR A 117 -21.06 24.95 -19.42
N ARG A 118 -20.96 24.10 -18.39
CA ARG A 118 -20.17 22.88 -18.52
C ARG A 118 -20.84 22.05 -19.61
N SER A 119 -20.13 21.80 -20.71
CA SER A 119 -20.55 20.71 -21.58
C SER A 119 -20.53 19.46 -20.71
N LEU A 120 -21.70 18.88 -20.45
CA LEU A 120 -21.78 17.56 -19.87
C LEU A 120 -21.08 16.66 -20.88
N GLY A 121 -19.92 16.13 -20.49
CA GLY A 121 -19.17 15.20 -21.31
C GLY A 121 -20.03 13.96 -21.61
N ARG A 122 -19.49 13.06 -22.42
CA ARG A 122 -20.13 11.77 -22.72
C ARG A 122 -20.61 11.11 -21.41
N ALA A 123 -21.85 10.62 -21.43
CA ALA A 123 -22.42 9.86 -20.31
C ALA A 123 -21.48 8.70 -19.92
N ARG A 124 -21.39 8.43 -18.62
CA ARG A 124 -20.55 7.35 -18.12
C ARG A 124 -21.12 6.01 -18.59
N LYS A 125 -20.22 5.06 -18.89
CA LYS A 125 -20.60 3.69 -19.24
C LYS A 125 -21.12 2.90 -18.03
N LEU A 126 -20.60 3.19 -16.85
CA LEU A 126 -21.03 2.53 -15.60
C LEU A 126 -22.15 3.35 -14.98
N SER A 127 -23.25 2.68 -14.65
CA SER A 127 -24.30 3.26 -13.81
C SER A 127 -23.83 3.33 -12.35
N GLN A 128 -24.51 4.11 -11.52
CA GLN A 128 -24.20 4.17 -10.09
C GLN A 128 -24.35 2.78 -9.43
N ALA A 129 -25.37 2.00 -9.84
CA ALA A 129 -25.57 0.64 -9.37
C ALA A 129 -24.40 -0.29 -9.73
N ASP A 130 -23.84 -0.17 -10.95
CA ASP A 130 -22.65 -0.95 -11.33
C ASP A 130 -21.41 -0.51 -10.56
N GLU A 131 -21.25 0.81 -10.33
CA GLU A 131 -20.16 1.33 -9.51
C GLU A 131 -20.23 0.76 -8.09
N ASP A 132 -21.41 0.75 -7.46
CA ASP A 132 -21.58 0.26 -6.09
C ASP A 132 -21.39 -1.26 -5.99
N ALA A 133 -21.92 -2.02 -6.96
CA ALA A 133 -21.75 -3.48 -7.01
C ALA A 133 -20.28 -3.90 -7.14
N VAL A 134 -19.45 -3.14 -7.88
CA VAL A 134 -18.00 -3.39 -7.94
C VAL A 134 -17.36 -3.31 -6.55
N PHE A 135 -17.75 -2.33 -5.72
CA PHE A 135 -17.15 -2.18 -4.39
C PHE A 135 -17.70 -3.20 -3.39
N GLU A 136 -18.98 -3.57 -3.50
CA GLU A 136 -19.53 -4.69 -2.74
C GLU A 136 -18.77 -5.99 -3.05
N TYR A 137 -18.55 -6.27 -4.33
CA TYR A 137 -17.74 -7.39 -4.78
C TYR A 137 -16.32 -7.36 -4.20
N LEU A 138 -15.67 -6.20 -4.20
CA LEU A 138 -14.33 -6.02 -3.63
C LEU A 138 -14.29 -6.05 -2.09
N LEU A 139 -15.40 -5.82 -1.39
CA LEU A 139 -15.45 -5.99 0.07
C LEU A 139 -15.43 -7.48 0.45
N HIS A 140 -15.97 -8.35 -0.40
CA HIS A 140 -15.88 -9.80 -0.24
C HIS A 140 -14.54 -10.35 -0.76
N GLU A 141 -14.08 -9.90 -1.92
CA GLU A 141 -12.88 -10.40 -2.60
C GLU A 141 -11.88 -9.27 -2.88
N SER A 142 -11.33 -8.66 -1.82
CA SER A 142 -10.48 -7.46 -1.91
C SER A 142 -9.14 -7.66 -2.64
N TRP A 143 -8.79 -8.89 -3.00
CA TRP A 143 -7.54 -9.25 -3.66
C TRP A 143 -7.60 -9.21 -5.19
N ARG A 144 -8.79 -8.99 -5.78
CA ARG A 144 -9.02 -8.98 -7.22
C ARG A 144 -8.26 -7.88 -7.96
N GLN A 145 -7.81 -8.20 -9.18
CA GLN A 145 -7.15 -7.26 -10.08
C GLN A 145 -8.16 -6.50 -10.97
N GLN A 146 -7.73 -5.39 -11.59
CA GLN A 146 -8.65 -4.52 -12.34
C GLN A 146 -9.21 -5.18 -13.61
N ASP A 147 -8.45 -6.06 -14.24
CA ASP A 147 -8.86 -6.89 -15.36
C ASP A 147 -9.87 -7.96 -14.93
N GLU A 148 -9.71 -8.56 -13.75
CA GLU A 148 -10.69 -9.49 -13.19
C GLU A 148 -12.01 -8.79 -12.83
N VAL A 149 -11.95 -7.59 -12.25
CA VAL A 149 -13.14 -6.76 -11.98
C VAL A 149 -13.85 -6.37 -13.28
N ARG A 150 -13.10 -6.10 -14.35
CA ARG A 150 -13.67 -5.88 -15.68
C ARG A 150 -14.39 -7.13 -16.18
N SER A 151 -13.76 -8.30 -16.09
CA SER A 151 -14.38 -9.57 -16.52
C SER A 151 -15.65 -9.84 -15.73
N TRP A 152 -15.64 -9.62 -14.42
CA TRP A 152 -16.81 -9.75 -13.56
C TRP A 152 -17.95 -8.80 -13.99
N LEU A 153 -17.66 -7.52 -14.25
CA LEU A 153 -18.64 -6.57 -14.78
C LEU A 153 -19.24 -7.01 -16.12
N TYR A 154 -18.43 -7.63 -16.99
CA TYR A 154 -18.91 -8.15 -18.25
C TYR A 154 -19.88 -9.32 -18.07
N TYR A 155 -19.49 -10.32 -17.26
CA TYR A 155 -20.30 -11.54 -17.08
C TYR A 155 -21.55 -11.33 -16.21
N GLU A 156 -21.43 -10.61 -15.09
CA GLU A 156 -22.52 -10.47 -14.10
C GLU A 156 -23.45 -9.29 -14.40
N ARG A 157 -22.95 -8.27 -15.11
CA ARG A 157 -23.68 -7.02 -15.35
C ARG A 157 -23.89 -6.72 -16.84
N GLY A 158 -23.25 -7.47 -17.73
CA GLY A 158 -23.31 -7.22 -19.18
C GLY A 158 -22.60 -5.92 -19.59
N VAL A 159 -21.70 -5.38 -18.76
CA VAL A 159 -21.08 -4.07 -18.98
C VAL A 159 -19.62 -4.21 -19.41
N ASP A 160 -19.36 -4.01 -20.70
CA ASP A 160 -17.99 -4.00 -21.23
C ASP A 160 -17.31 -2.62 -21.13
N VAL A 161 -16.26 -2.58 -20.32
CA VAL A 161 -15.45 -1.40 -20.05
C VAL A 161 -13.97 -1.71 -20.15
N SER A 162 -13.16 -0.69 -20.42
CA SER A 162 -11.70 -0.84 -20.42
C SER A 162 -11.12 -0.80 -19.01
N VAL A 163 -9.97 -1.45 -18.78
CA VAL A 163 -9.23 -1.41 -17.49
C VAL A 163 -8.98 0.02 -17.00
N PRO A 164 -8.60 1.01 -17.84
CA PRO A 164 -8.50 2.41 -17.42
C PRO A 164 -9.81 3.01 -16.88
N THR A 165 -10.97 2.50 -17.28
CA THR A 165 -12.27 2.92 -16.72
C THR A 165 -12.40 2.49 -15.27
N ILE A 166 -11.98 1.26 -14.94
CA ILE A 166 -11.90 0.74 -13.56
C ILE A 166 -10.90 1.55 -12.73
N SER A 167 -9.71 1.84 -13.29
CA SER A 167 -8.72 2.69 -12.62
C SER A 167 -9.26 4.07 -12.26
N ARG A 168 -10.00 4.72 -13.18
CA ARG A 168 -10.67 6.01 -12.92
C ARG A 168 -11.81 5.89 -11.91
N LEU A 169 -12.57 4.78 -11.92
CA LEU A 169 -13.58 4.47 -10.93
C LEU A 169 -12.97 4.40 -9.52
N PHE A 170 -11.92 3.60 -9.35
CA PHE A 170 -11.24 3.44 -8.06
C PHE A 170 -10.72 4.80 -7.54
N LYS A 171 -10.02 5.57 -8.39
CA LYS A 171 -9.54 6.91 -8.00
C LYS A 171 -10.69 7.84 -7.58
N ARG A 172 -11.79 7.86 -8.34
CA ARG A 172 -12.97 8.69 -8.04
C ARG A 172 -13.60 8.33 -6.70
N ARG A 173 -13.69 7.03 -6.40
CA ARG A 173 -14.27 6.52 -5.15
C ARG A 173 -13.26 6.47 -4.00
N LYS A 174 -12.04 6.99 -4.22
CA LYS A 174 -10.93 7.06 -3.26
C LYS A 174 -10.41 5.69 -2.81
N TRP A 175 -10.50 4.69 -3.69
CA TRP A 175 -9.87 3.38 -3.51
C TRP A 175 -8.45 3.40 -4.07
N SER A 176 -7.50 2.84 -3.32
CA SER A 176 -6.09 2.79 -3.67
C SER A 176 -5.58 1.35 -3.65
N ARG A 177 -4.66 1.00 -4.54
CA ARG A 177 -3.94 -0.28 -4.48
C ARG A 177 -3.14 -0.37 -3.18
N LYS A 178 -3.32 -1.44 -2.42
CA LYS A 178 -2.55 -1.75 -1.21
C LYS A 178 -1.71 -3.00 -1.43
N GLN A 179 -0.64 -3.15 -0.67
CA GLN A 179 0.06 -4.43 -0.59
C GLN A 179 -0.83 -5.44 0.15
N LEU A 180 -1.03 -6.62 -0.44
CA LEU A 180 -1.83 -7.67 0.15
C LEU A 180 -1.10 -8.24 1.38
N LYS A 181 -1.77 -8.24 2.52
CA LYS A 181 -1.28 -8.92 3.73
C LYS A 181 -1.72 -10.38 3.67
N ARG A 182 -0.75 -11.29 3.61
CA ARG A 182 -1.01 -12.72 3.74
C ARG A 182 -1.12 -13.06 5.22
N ILE A 183 -2.25 -13.64 5.62
CA ILE A 183 -2.48 -14.11 7.00
C ILE A 183 -2.36 -15.64 6.96
N SER A 184 -1.51 -16.20 7.82
CA SER A 184 -1.34 -17.65 7.92
C SER A 184 -2.63 -18.30 8.44
N LEU A 185 -3.04 -19.42 7.85
CA LEU A 185 -4.18 -20.22 8.33
C LEU A 185 -3.94 -20.81 9.72
N ASN A 186 -2.67 -21.01 10.08
CA ASN A 186 -2.26 -21.53 11.39
C ASN A 186 -2.18 -20.44 12.47
N ARG A 187 -2.55 -19.19 12.15
CA ARG A 187 -2.57 -18.09 13.12
C ARG A 187 -3.79 -18.22 14.04
N SER A 188 -3.54 -18.30 15.35
CA SER A 188 -4.58 -18.39 16.36
C SER A 188 -4.86 -17.03 17.01
N GLU A 189 -6.05 -16.47 16.76
CA GLU A 189 -6.49 -15.22 17.42
C GLU A 189 -6.67 -15.37 18.95
N PRO A 190 -7.16 -16.50 19.50
CA PRO A 190 -7.18 -16.71 20.94
C PRO A 190 -5.79 -16.61 21.59
N LEU A 191 -4.77 -17.27 21.02
CA LEU A 191 -3.39 -17.20 21.55
C LEU A 191 -2.84 -15.77 21.48
N ARG A 192 -3.16 -15.05 20.40
CA ARG A 192 -2.75 -13.65 20.26
C ARG A 192 -3.39 -12.74 21.30
N ARG A 193 -4.66 -12.96 21.66
CA ARG A 193 -5.31 -12.20 22.72
C ARG A 193 -4.70 -12.52 24.09
N ALA A 194 -4.55 -13.80 24.40
CA ALA A 194 -3.92 -14.24 25.66
C ALA A 194 -2.53 -13.63 25.85
N TYR A 195 -1.70 -13.60 24.80
CA TYR A 195 -0.40 -12.92 24.83
C TYR A 195 -0.54 -11.42 25.11
N LEU A 196 -1.47 -10.72 24.45
CA LEU A 196 -1.66 -9.28 24.69
C LEU A 196 -2.15 -9.01 26.12
N ASP A 197 -2.99 -9.88 26.69
CA ASP A 197 -3.46 -9.74 28.06
C ASP A 197 -2.36 -10.03 29.09
N ASP A 198 -1.46 -10.97 28.80
CA ASP A 198 -0.26 -11.24 29.62
C ASP A 198 0.73 -10.07 29.58
N ILE A 199 1.10 -9.61 28.38
CA ILE A 199 2.19 -8.63 28.22
C ILE A 199 1.81 -7.23 28.74
N ARG A 200 0.51 -6.91 28.84
CA ARG A 200 0.00 -5.66 29.43
C ARG A 200 0.34 -5.48 30.91
N GLN A 201 0.75 -6.55 31.58
CA GLN A 201 1.11 -6.50 32.99
C GLN A 201 2.49 -5.87 33.23
N PHE A 202 3.29 -5.67 32.17
CA PHE A 202 4.65 -5.15 32.25
C PHE A 202 4.74 -3.75 31.63
N ALA A 203 5.58 -2.88 32.21
CA ALA A 203 5.83 -1.56 31.64
C ALA A 203 6.73 -1.67 30.39
N ALA A 204 6.61 -0.72 29.46
CA ALA A 204 7.40 -0.71 28.23
C ALA A 204 8.91 -0.73 28.50
N ASP A 205 9.35 0.00 29.53
CA ASP A 205 10.74 0.10 29.95
C ASP A 205 11.31 -1.23 30.47
N ASP A 206 10.45 -2.16 30.92
CA ASP A 206 10.84 -3.49 31.41
C ASP A 206 10.95 -4.54 30.29
N LEU A 207 10.52 -4.20 29.06
CA LEU A 207 10.47 -5.14 27.94
C LEU A 207 11.72 -5.06 27.06
N ILE A 208 12.27 -6.24 26.74
CA ILE A 208 13.40 -6.40 25.84
C ILE A 208 13.01 -7.36 24.73
N PHE A 209 13.03 -6.88 23.48
CA PHE A 209 12.68 -7.70 22.34
C PHE A 209 13.93 -8.24 21.64
N LEU A 210 13.96 -9.55 21.44
CA LEU A 210 15.00 -10.26 20.71
C LEU A 210 14.48 -10.71 19.36
N ASP A 211 15.36 -10.69 18.37
CA ASP A 211 15.09 -11.34 17.09
C ASP A 211 16.38 -11.50 16.27
N GLU A 212 16.31 -12.39 15.29
CA GLU A 212 17.33 -12.54 14.27
C GLU A 212 16.88 -11.97 12.93
N SER A 213 17.83 -11.38 12.20
CA SER A 213 17.60 -11.04 10.81
C SER A 213 18.70 -11.60 9.94
N ILE A 214 18.28 -12.23 8.85
CA ILE A 214 19.16 -12.72 7.81
C ILE A 214 19.38 -11.63 6.75
N PHE A 215 20.62 -11.53 6.31
CA PHE A 215 21.12 -10.64 5.27
C PHE A 215 21.90 -11.44 4.25
N ASN A 216 21.86 -10.98 3.01
CA ASN A 216 22.73 -11.46 1.96
C ASN A 216 23.16 -10.27 1.11
N GLU A 217 24.18 -10.43 0.28
CA GLU A 217 24.65 -9.36 -0.61
C GLU A 217 23.55 -8.83 -1.54
N LYS A 218 22.58 -9.69 -1.91
CA LYS A 218 21.38 -9.31 -2.68
C LYS A 218 20.46 -8.35 -1.93
N THR A 219 20.53 -8.30 -0.61
CA THR A 219 19.79 -7.35 0.21
C THR A 219 20.18 -5.92 -0.14
N GLY A 220 21.42 -5.68 -0.58
CA GLY A 220 21.92 -4.38 -1.02
C GLY A 220 21.54 -3.97 -2.46
N TRP A 221 20.90 -4.86 -3.24
CA TRP A 221 20.63 -4.60 -4.65
C TRP A 221 19.56 -3.53 -4.86
N ARG A 222 19.84 -2.58 -5.77
CA ARG A 222 18.85 -1.62 -6.26
C ARG A 222 18.03 -2.27 -7.37
N ARG A 223 16.70 -2.19 -7.25
CA ARG A 223 15.76 -2.78 -8.23
C ARG A 223 15.33 -1.81 -9.32
N HIS A 224 15.60 -0.53 -9.13
CA HIS A 224 15.16 0.54 -10.02
C HIS A 224 16.31 1.53 -10.19
N ALA A 225 16.51 1.97 -11.43
CA ALA A 225 17.46 2.97 -11.86
C ALA A 225 16.81 3.83 -12.95
N TYR A 226 17.46 4.92 -13.33
CA TYR A 226 17.01 5.79 -14.42
C TYR A 226 17.92 5.58 -15.62
N ALA A 227 17.33 5.35 -16.80
CA ALA A 227 17.97 5.31 -18.11
C ALA A 227 17.09 6.05 -19.13
N PRO A 228 17.62 6.45 -20.29
CA PRO A 228 16.80 7.00 -21.36
C PRO A 228 15.68 6.03 -21.78
N ILE A 229 14.58 6.58 -22.30
CA ILE A 229 13.45 5.76 -22.75
C ILE A 229 13.91 4.88 -23.92
N GLY A 230 13.82 3.56 -23.75
CA GLY A 230 14.23 2.57 -24.75
C GLY A 230 15.57 1.90 -24.44
N ASP A 231 16.31 2.39 -23.45
CA ASP A 231 17.61 1.85 -23.05
C ASP A 231 17.52 1.10 -21.71
N ASP A 232 18.41 0.12 -21.55
CA ASP A 232 18.56 -0.64 -20.31
C ASP A 232 19.44 0.11 -19.30
N ALA A 233 19.12 -0.03 -18.00
CA ALA A 233 19.92 0.48 -16.90
C ALA A 233 20.77 -0.64 -16.31
N GLU A 234 22.07 -0.62 -16.57
CA GLU A 234 22.98 -1.71 -16.21
C GLU A 234 23.95 -1.33 -15.09
N ILE A 235 24.33 -2.32 -14.28
CA ILE A 235 25.36 -2.21 -13.24
C ILE A 235 26.05 -3.56 -13.09
N ASP A 236 27.39 -3.55 -13.06
CA ASP A 236 28.17 -4.76 -12.80
C ASP A 236 27.98 -5.22 -11.34
N ALA A 237 27.51 -6.45 -11.19
CA ALA A 237 27.31 -7.08 -9.90
C ALA A 237 27.66 -8.57 -9.99
N ASP A 238 28.20 -9.13 -8.91
CA ASP A 238 28.32 -10.58 -8.78
C ASP A 238 26.91 -11.19 -8.62
N ILE A 239 26.51 -11.99 -9.60
CA ILE A 239 25.17 -12.60 -9.70
C ILE A 239 25.09 -13.87 -8.84
N ASN A 240 26.24 -14.43 -8.46
CA ASN A 240 26.31 -15.63 -7.63
C ASN A 240 25.69 -15.39 -6.25
N TRP A 241 25.32 -16.47 -5.58
CA TRP A 241 24.83 -16.37 -4.20
C TRP A 241 25.99 -15.97 -3.30
N GLY A 242 26.11 -14.66 -3.03
CA GLY A 242 26.99 -14.13 -2.00
C GLY A 242 26.70 -14.76 -0.63
N LYS A 243 27.65 -14.63 0.29
CA LYS A 243 27.54 -15.25 1.61
C LYS A 243 26.31 -14.74 2.36
N THR A 244 25.65 -15.63 3.08
CA THR A 244 24.54 -15.26 3.97
C THR A 244 25.14 -14.86 5.31
N TRP A 245 24.66 -13.75 5.86
CA TRP A 245 25.03 -13.26 7.17
C TRP A 245 23.78 -13.14 8.03
N SER A 246 23.94 -13.27 9.32
CA SER A 246 22.84 -13.10 10.27
C SER A 246 23.25 -12.13 11.36
N ILE A 247 22.26 -11.39 11.86
CA ILE A 247 22.39 -10.63 13.09
C ILE A 247 21.42 -11.19 14.12
N CYS A 248 21.84 -11.13 15.38
CA CYS A 248 20.98 -11.33 16.54
C CYS A 248 21.05 -10.07 17.38
N ALA A 249 19.91 -9.41 17.62
CA ALA A 249 19.86 -8.14 18.30
C ALA A 249 18.84 -8.16 19.44
N ALA A 250 19.08 -7.31 20.43
CA ALA A 250 18.16 -7.04 21.52
C ALA A 250 17.82 -5.56 21.54
N MET A 251 16.55 -5.22 21.71
CA MET A 251 16.07 -3.85 21.69
C MET A 251 15.20 -3.53 22.90
N THR A 252 15.51 -2.42 23.56
CA THR A 252 14.70 -1.78 24.60
C THR A 252 13.93 -0.59 24.03
N LEU A 253 13.25 0.14 24.89
CA LEU A 253 12.55 1.38 24.55
C LEU A 253 13.50 2.50 24.04
N GLU A 254 14.77 2.45 24.44
CA GLU A 254 15.83 3.41 24.11
C GLU A 254 16.55 3.06 22.80
N GLY A 255 16.48 1.82 22.34
CA GLY A 255 17.17 1.35 21.15
C GLY A 255 17.85 0.00 21.35
N TYR A 256 18.88 -0.27 20.55
CA TYR A 256 19.62 -1.53 20.63
C TYR A 256 20.51 -1.58 21.86
N LEU A 257 20.52 -2.75 22.51
CA LEU A 257 21.54 -3.06 23.50
C LEU A 257 22.90 -3.30 22.81
N PRO A 258 24.01 -3.02 23.51
CA PRO A 258 25.38 -3.19 22.99
C PRO A 258 25.80 -4.67 22.94
N CYS A 259 24.88 -5.57 22.59
CA CYS A 259 25.09 -7.01 22.50
C CYS A 259 24.81 -7.56 21.10
N THR A 260 24.62 -6.73 20.06
CA THR A 260 24.27 -7.21 18.72
C THR A 260 25.34 -8.19 18.20
N GLY A 261 24.93 -9.43 17.93
CA GLY A 261 25.75 -10.46 17.32
C GLY A 261 25.69 -10.36 15.80
N ILE A 262 26.83 -10.52 15.14
CA ILE A 262 26.93 -10.61 13.67
C ILE A 262 27.71 -11.88 13.36
N LYS A 263 27.17 -12.72 12.47
CA LYS A 263 27.75 -14.03 12.15
C LYS A 263 27.66 -14.34 10.66
N ASP A 264 28.68 -15.01 10.12
CA ASP A 264 28.62 -15.67 8.81
C ASP A 264 27.74 -16.93 8.91
N GLY A 265 26.78 -17.05 8.00
CA GLY A 265 25.77 -18.10 7.99
C GLY A 265 24.58 -17.83 8.89
N TYR A 266 23.86 -18.90 9.23
CA TYR A 266 22.66 -18.87 10.08
C TYR A 266 23.03 -19.06 11.55
N TYR A 267 22.21 -18.51 12.44
CA TYR A 267 22.23 -18.89 13.86
C TYR A 267 21.68 -20.30 14.01
N SER A 268 22.48 -21.19 14.61
CA SER A 268 21.99 -22.43 15.17
C SER A 268 21.51 -22.19 16.61
N THR A 269 20.84 -23.17 17.19
CA THR A 269 20.43 -23.08 18.61
C THR A 269 21.62 -22.94 19.55
N GLY A 270 22.77 -23.55 19.24
CA GLY A 270 23.98 -23.40 20.04
C GLY A 270 24.53 -21.97 19.96
N ASP A 271 24.60 -21.41 18.75
CA ASP A 271 25.08 -20.03 18.56
C ASP A 271 24.18 -19.01 19.28
N PHE A 272 22.87 -19.25 19.32
CA PHE A 272 21.93 -18.39 20.01
C PHE A 272 22.11 -18.47 21.54
N ALA A 273 22.23 -19.70 22.09
CA ALA A 273 22.52 -19.90 23.50
C ALA A 273 23.84 -19.25 23.93
N ASP A 274 24.91 -19.48 23.15
CA ASP A 274 26.22 -18.85 23.38
C ASP A 274 26.10 -17.32 23.35
N TRP A 275 25.32 -16.77 22.42
CA TRP A 275 25.09 -15.33 22.34
C TRP A 275 24.34 -14.79 23.56
N LEU A 276 23.34 -15.52 24.08
CA LEU A 276 22.65 -15.14 25.31
C LEU A 276 23.63 -15.05 26.48
N GLU A 277 24.39 -16.12 26.73
CA GLU A 277 25.31 -16.22 27.87
C GLU A 277 26.48 -15.24 27.76
N THR A 278 27.07 -15.10 26.57
CA THR A 278 28.31 -14.33 26.41
C THR A 278 28.09 -12.86 26.08
N LYS A 279 26.91 -12.48 25.59
CA LYS A 279 26.63 -11.09 25.17
C LYS A 279 25.41 -10.49 25.82
N LEU A 280 24.24 -11.15 25.74
CA LEU A 280 23.00 -10.55 26.24
C LEU A 280 23.02 -10.41 27.75
N ILE A 281 23.20 -11.51 28.49
CA ILE A 281 23.16 -11.51 29.97
C ILE A 281 24.20 -10.55 30.56
N PRO A 282 25.46 -10.51 30.09
CA PRO A 282 26.44 -9.52 30.54
C PRO A 282 26.01 -8.07 30.26
N ALA A 283 25.42 -7.79 29.08
CA ALA A 283 24.93 -6.44 28.77
C ALA A 283 23.76 -6.03 29.67
N LEU A 284 22.84 -6.95 29.97
CA LEU A 284 21.73 -6.70 30.90
C LEU A 284 22.24 -6.41 32.31
N SER A 285 23.21 -7.20 32.79
CA SER A 285 23.79 -7.05 34.12
C SER A 285 24.51 -5.69 34.31
N GLN A 286 25.01 -5.09 33.22
CA GLN A 286 25.68 -3.79 33.25
C GLN A 286 24.70 -2.62 33.21
N ILE A 287 23.58 -2.78 32.50
CA ILE A 287 22.67 -1.66 32.16
C ILE A 287 21.47 -1.63 33.11
N HIS A 288 20.94 -2.79 33.49
CA HIS A 288 19.71 -2.91 34.25
C HIS A 288 20.00 -3.48 35.65
N GLN A 289 19.41 -2.86 36.68
CA GLN A 289 19.53 -3.30 38.07
C GLN A 289 18.38 -4.22 38.52
N PHE A 290 17.35 -4.34 37.68
CA PHE A 290 16.13 -5.08 37.98
C PHE A 290 15.87 -6.18 36.94
N PRO A 291 15.08 -7.22 37.30
CA PRO A 291 14.62 -8.23 36.34
C PRO A 291 13.89 -7.62 35.14
N MET A 292 14.32 -7.99 33.93
CA MET A 292 13.70 -7.58 32.67
C MET A 292 12.82 -8.71 32.11
N VAL A 293 11.89 -8.36 31.22
CA VAL A 293 11.07 -9.32 30.48
C VAL A 293 11.58 -9.42 29.06
N ILE A 294 12.17 -10.58 28.76
CA ILE A 294 12.73 -10.91 27.45
C ILE A 294 11.65 -11.54 26.58
N VAL A 295 11.35 -10.88 25.47
CA VAL A 295 10.37 -11.29 24.48
C VAL A 295 11.07 -11.77 23.22
N LEU A 296 10.73 -12.98 22.76
CA LEU A 296 11.30 -13.60 21.57
C LEU A 296 10.25 -14.42 20.82
N ASP A 297 10.53 -14.76 19.57
CA ASP A 297 9.61 -15.56 18.78
C ASP A 297 9.51 -17.02 19.27
N ASN A 298 8.44 -17.71 18.87
CA ASN A 298 8.20 -19.11 19.23
C ASN A 298 8.71 -20.07 18.13
N VAL A 299 9.92 -19.86 17.63
CA VAL A 299 10.57 -20.78 16.67
C VAL A 299 11.43 -21.81 17.39
N LYS A 300 11.57 -23.00 16.81
CA LYS A 300 12.28 -24.15 17.39
C LYS A 300 13.70 -23.87 17.89
N ILE A 301 14.36 -22.85 17.35
CA ILE A 301 15.70 -22.43 17.77
C ILE A 301 15.65 -21.77 19.15
N HIS A 302 14.56 -21.06 19.44
CA HIS A 302 14.29 -20.28 20.66
C HIS A 302 13.56 -21.07 21.74
N THR A 303 12.76 -22.05 21.35
CA THR A 303 11.82 -22.73 22.27
C THR A 303 12.39 -23.96 22.96
N ARG A 304 13.71 -24.00 23.18
CA ARG A 304 14.31 -25.07 23.97
C ARG A 304 14.29 -24.68 25.43
N GLU A 305 14.03 -25.66 26.29
CA GLU A 305 14.08 -25.52 27.74
C GLU A 305 15.39 -24.89 28.24
N HIS A 306 16.47 -25.08 27.49
CA HIS A 306 17.76 -24.45 27.73
C HIS A 306 17.75 -22.91 27.61
N VAL A 307 17.04 -22.32 26.63
CA VAL A 307 16.96 -20.85 26.46
C VAL A 307 16.24 -20.21 27.63
N SER A 308 15.10 -20.79 28.06
CA SER A 308 14.40 -20.33 29.26
C SER A 308 15.26 -20.47 30.50
N GLN A 309 15.99 -21.58 30.66
CA GLN A 309 16.89 -21.78 31.80
C GLN A 309 17.99 -20.72 31.88
N ILE A 310 18.64 -20.37 30.77
CA ILE A 310 19.67 -19.31 30.74
C ILE A 310 19.09 -17.98 31.22
N ILE A 311 17.94 -17.60 30.69
CA ILE A 311 17.29 -16.30 30.98
C ILE A 311 16.78 -16.27 32.43
N GLU A 312 16.09 -17.32 32.87
CA GLU A 312 15.49 -17.39 34.22
C GLU A 312 16.56 -17.53 35.30
N SER A 313 17.63 -18.30 35.06
CA SER A 313 18.76 -18.42 36.01
C SER A 313 19.54 -17.11 36.18
N ALA A 314 19.52 -16.23 35.16
CA ALA A 314 20.04 -14.87 35.25
C ALA A 314 19.06 -13.89 35.97
N GLY A 315 17.89 -14.37 36.42
CA GLY A 315 16.92 -13.56 37.15
C GLY A 315 16.00 -12.71 36.26
N HIS A 316 15.83 -13.08 34.98
CA HIS A 316 14.94 -12.41 34.05
C HIS A 316 13.71 -13.27 33.71
N LEU A 317 12.66 -12.65 33.20
CA LEU A 317 11.46 -13.35 32.75
C LEU A 317 11.50 -13.56 31.24
N ILE A 318 10.95 -14.68 30.77
CA ILE A 318 10.85 -14.99 29.35
C ILE A 318 9.39 -15.00 28.89
N ARG A 319 9.11 -14.45 27.71
CA ARG A 319 7.81 -14.50 27.04
C ARG A 319 7.95 -14.78 25.55
N TYR A 320 7.21 -15.77 25.07
CA TYR A 320 7.21 -16.13 23.65
C TYR A 320 6.08 -15.46 22.90
N LEU A 321 6.39 -14.95 21.70
CA LEU A 321 5.37 -14.40 20.81
C LEU A 321 4.43 -15.50 20.30
N PRO A 322 3.14 -15.19 20.11
CA PRO A 322 2.20 -16.14 19.52
C PRO A 322 2.62 -16.47 18.08
N PRO A 323 2.42 -17.72 17.60
CA PRO A 323 2.81 -18.11 16.25
C PRO A 323 2.32 -17.16 15.16
N TYR A 324 3.17 -16.90 14.15
CA TYR A 324 2.87 -16.01 13.02
C TYR A 324 2.48 -14.58 13.41
N SER A 325 3.11 -14.04 14.47
CA SER A 325 2.85 -12.70 14.99
C SER A 325 4.06 -11.75 14.97
N PRO A 326 4.81 -11.64 13.85
CA PRO A 326 5.97 -10.73 13.78
C PRO A 326 5.58 -9.27 14.00
N ASN A 327 4.31 -8.92 13.77
CA ASN A 327 3.79 -7.57 14.03
C ASN A 327 3.70 -7.21 15.52
N TYR A 328 3.95 -8.15 16.43
CA TYR A 328 4.09 -7.92 17.86
C TYR A 328 5.55 -7.70 18.28
N ASN A 329 6.52 -7.99 17.40
CA ASN A 329 7.92 -7.71 17.66
C ASN A 329 8.32 -6.34 17.08
N PRO A 330 8.63 -5.31 17.89
CA PRO A 330 9.02 -4.00 17.38
C PRO A 330 10.37 -4.01 16.65
N ILE A 331 11.28 -4.95 16.95
CA ILE A 331 12.63 -5.01 16.35
C ILE A 331 12.58 -5.36 14.85
N GLU A 332 11.50 -5.99 14.38
CA GLU A 332 11.29 -6.24 12.95
C GLU A 332 11.21 -4.93 12.14
N LEU A 333 10.72 -3.85 12.77
CA LEU A 333 10.67 -2.53 12.13
C LEU A 333 12.06 -1.91 12.01
N THR A 334 12.94 -2.09 13.00
CA THR A 334 14.32 -1.57 12.94
C THR A 334 15.13 -2.32 11.89
N PHE A 335 14.93 -3.64 11.73
CA PHE A 335 15.52 -4.39 10.63
C PHE A 335 15.06 -3.91 9.26
N SER A 336 13.81 -3.48 9.12
CA SER A 336 13.31 -2.86 7.88
C SER A 336 14.03 -1.55 7.55
N VAL A 337 14.27 -0.71 8.57
CA VAL A 337 15.02 0.54 8.44
C VAL A 337 16.48 0.24 8.07
N LEU A 338 17.12 -0.71 8.76
CA LEU A 338 18.49 -1.14 8.48
C LEU A 338 18.63 -1.64 7.04
N LYS A 339 17.76 -2.56 6.60
CA LYS A 339 17.76 -3.09 5.22
C LYS A 339 17.54 -2.00 4.19
N SER A 340 16.69 -1.01 4.49
CA SER A 340 16.47 0.15 3.61
C SER A 340 17.71 1.02 3.48
N TRP A 341 18.42 1.25 4.59
CA TRP A 341 19.68 1.98 4.59
C TRP A 341 20.77 1.22 3.81
N MET A 342 20.90 -0.09 4.04
CA MET A 342 21.87 -0.94 3.34
C MET A 342 21.65 -0.91 1.82
N LYS A 343 20.41 -1.04 1.34
CA LYS A 343 20.07 -0.91 -0.10
C LYS A 343 20.52 0.39 -0.73
N ARG A 344 20.47 1.48 0.05
CA ARG A 344 20.84 2.79 -0.43
C ARG A 344 22.36 2.97 -0.51
N ASN A 345 23.09 2.42 0.46
CA ASN A 345 24.51 2.71 0.65
C ASN A 345 25.47 1.59 0.21
N TRP A 346 24.98 0.37 -0.02
CA TRP A 346 25.82 -0.79 -0.38
C TRP A 346 26.77 -0.50 -1.55
N ILE A 347 26.25 0.05 -2.65
CA ILE A 347 27.05 0.35 -3.86
C ILE A 347 28.23 1.30 -3.55
N PHE A 348 28.06 2.22 -2.60
CA PHE A 348 29.08 3.23 -2.28
C PHE A 348 30.08 2.78 -1.22
N LEU A 349 29.67 1.87 -0.33
CA LEU A 349 30.45 1.48 0.84
C LEU A 349 31.04 0.08 0.74
N ARG A 350 30.61 -0.76 -0.22
CA ARG A 350 31.11 -2.13 -0.36
C ARG A 350 32.63 -2.23 -0.52
N GLU A 351 33.26 -1.24 -1.14
CA GLU A 351 34.72 -1.21 -1.36
C GLU A 351 35.49 -0.70 -0.12
N THR A 352 34.80 -0.05 0.81
CA THR A 352 35.41 0.45 2.06
C THR A 352 35.47 -0.60 3.16
N CYS A 353 34.74 -1.71 3.03
CA CYS A 353 34.67 -2.77 4.00
C CYS A 353 35.42 -4.00 3.50
N SER A 354 36.13 -4.69 4.38
CA SER A 354 36.89 -5.90 4.06
C SER A 354 35.96 -7.09 3.74
N ASN A 355 34.78 -7.11 4.36
CA ASN A 355 33.76 -8.13 4.14
C ASN A 355 32.35 -7.59 4.44
N TYR A 356 31.32 -8.38 4.11
CA TYR A 356 29.92 -8.00 4.34
C TYR A 356 29.54 -7.88 5.82
N GLY A 357 30.18 -8.64 6.72
CA GLY A 357 29.97 -8.52 8.17
C GLY A 357 30.40 -7.16 8.71
N GLU A 358 31.56 -6.66 8.27
CA GLU A 358 32.04 -5.32 8.59
C GLU A 358 31.07 -4.24 8.05
N PHE A 359 30.54 -4.44 6.84
CA PHE A 359 29.50 -3.57 6.29
C PHE A 359 28.21 -3.58 7.13
N ILE A 360 27.77 -4.74 7.64
CA ILE A 360 26.61 -4.81 8.55
C ILE A 360 26.88 -4.02 9.82
N HIS A 361 28.06 -4.19 10.42
CA HIS A 361 28.45 -3.47 11.62
C HIS A 361 28.43 -1.95 11.40
N LEU A 362 29.05 -1.49 10.31
CA LEU A 362 29.03 -0.09 9.88
C LEU A 362 27.59 0.41 9.66
N SER A 363 26.74 -0.42 9.04
CA SER A 363 25.35 -0.10 8.76
C SER A 363 24.54 0.12 10.05
N ILE A 364 24.73 -0.71 11.07
CA ILE A 364 24.07 -0.55 12.37
C ILE A 364 24.46 0.80 12.99
N GLN A 365 25.76 1.10 13.01
CA GLN A 365 26.28 2.35 13.58
C GLN A 365 25.79 3.60 12.83
N GLN A 366 25.81 3.59 11.50
CA GLN A 366 25.49 4.78 10.70
C GLN A 366 23.98 4.97 10.45
N SER A 367 23.23 3.88 10.34
CA SER A 367 21.79 3.98 10.03
C SER A 367 20.98 4.54 11.20
N ARG A 368 21.47 4.36 12.44
CA ARG A 368 20.71 4.62 13.68
C ARG A 368 19.31 4.01 13.56
N CYS A 369 19.24 2.77 13.09
CA CYS A 369 17.98 2.09 12.72
C CYS A 369 16.98 1.94 13.87
N ASP A 370 17.50 2.03 15.10
CA ASP A 370 16.83 1.92 16.39
C ASP A 370 16.44 3.28 16.99
N ARG A 371 16.83 4.42 16.40
CA ARG A 371 16.53 5.78 16.90
C ARG A 371 15.03 6.08 17.07
N PHE A 372 14.16 5.25 16.50
CA PHE A 372 12.71 5.36 16.59
C PHE A 372 12.10 4.23 17.42
N ALA A 373 12.88 3.59 18.32
CA ALA A 373 12.43 2.48 19.17
C ALA A 373 11.07 2.74 19.83
N ARG A 374 10.89 3.89 20.49
CA ARG A 374 9.59 4.30 21.07
C ARG A 374 8.42 4.27 20.07
N LYS A 375 8.64 4.75 18.83
CA LYS A 375 7.63 4.68 17.76
C LYS A 375 7.39 3.24 17.29
N HIS A 376 8.43 2.40 17.28
CA HIS A 376 8.31 1.00 16.92
C HIS A 376 7.51 0.21 17.96
N PHE A 377 7.75 0.45 19.25
CA PHE A 377 6.93 -0.09 20.35
C PHE A 377 5.47 0.36 20.24
N LYS A 378 5.19 1.64 19.94
CA LYS A 378 3.82 2.12 19.68
C LYS A 378 3.13 1.36 18.53
N HIS A 379 3.85 1.06 17.45
CA HIS A 379 3.27 0.40 16.29
C HIS A 379 3.13 -1.12 16.44
N ALA A 380 4.02 -1.72 17.23
CA ALA A 380 3.96 -3.14 17.55
C ALA A 380 2.80 -3.43 18.51
N GLY A 381 2.31 -4.68 18.51
CA GLY A 381 1.28 -5.10 19.47
C GLY A 381 -0.07 -4.40 19.32
N ASN A 382 -0.31 -3.63 18.25
CA ASN A 382 -1.42 -2.69 18.11
C ASN A 382 -1.43 -1.58 19.19
N GLY A 383 -0.26 -1.11 19.62
CA GLY A 383 -0.15 -0.05 20.63
C GLY A 383 -0.28 -0.53 22.06
N VAL A 384 -0.21 -1.84 22.29
CA VAL A 384 -0.34 -2.42 23.64
C VAL A 384 0.85 -2.11 24.55
N TYR A 385 2.02 -1.81 23.98
CA TYR A 385 3.22 -1.57 24.78
C TYR A 385 3.34 -0.15 25.33
N ILE A 386 2.81 0.87 24.63
CA ILE A 386 2.91 2.28 25.03
C ILE A 386 1.58 2.96 24.74
N GLU A 387 1.02 3.63 25.76
CA GLU A 387 -0.22 4.39 25.65
C GLU A 387 0.02 5.78 25.03
N GLU A 388 -0.99 6.34 24.35
CA GLU A 388 -0.84 7.58 23.56
C GLU A 388 -0.47 8.83 24.39
N LYS A 389 -0.75 8.81 25.69
CA LYS A 389 -0.49 9.92 26.61
C LYS A 389 0.98 10.01 27.06
N GLU A 390 1.72 8.91 27.02
CA GLU A 390 3.12 8.83 27.50
C GLU A 390 4.13 9.41 26.51
N LEU A 391 3.70 9.73 25.28
CA LEU A 391 4.55 10.32 24.25
C LEU A 391 4.62 11.86 24.29
N ILE A 392 3.79 12.51 25.12
CA ILE A 392 3.61 13.97 25.08
C ILE A 392 4.72 14.72 25.83
N GLU A 393 5.50 14.07 26.69
CA GLU A 393 6.42 14.81 27.59
C GLU A 393 7.78 15.22 27.01
N PHE A 394 8.20 14.74 25.84
CA PHE A 394 9.56 15.05 25.35
C PHE A 394 9.61 15.28 23.84
N HIS A 395 9.36 16.53 23.44
CA HIS A 395 9.59 17.04 22.10
C HIS A 395 10.71 18.07 22.06
#